data_AF-A0A7V9GYG9-F1
#
_entry.id   AF-A0A7V9GYG9-F1
#
_cell.length_a   1.000
_cell.length_b   1.000
_cell.length_c   1.000
_cell.angle_alpha   90.00
_cell.angle_beta   90.00
_cell.angle_gamma   90.00
#
_symmetry.space_group_name_H-M   'P 1'
#
loop_
_entity.id
_entity.type
_entity.pdbx_description
1 polymer ?
#
loop_
_entity_poly.entity_id
_entity_poly.type
_entity_poly.pdbx_seq_one_letter_code
_entity_poly.pdbx_strand_id
1 'polypeptide(L)'
;MPTTRPRYQVTETPDMARALDLAARRWPNEPRSKLLIRLVQAGSNALEEGRTEEAQHRLAAIDATRGKYADVFTDDYLAELRRDWPE
;
A
#
# COMPACT_ATOMS: atom_id res chain seq x y z
N MET A 1 26.14 20.38 -19.60
CA MET A 1 24.69 20.12 -19.74
C MET A 1 24.17 19.50 -18.44
N PRO A 2 23.64 20.29 -17.49
CA PRO A 2 22.97 19.72 -16.33
C PRO A 2 21.57 19.28 -16.75
N THR A 3 21.27 17.99 -16.64
CA THR A 3 19.89 17.50 -16.78
C THR A 3 19.14 17.84 -15.50
N THR A 4 17.96 18.45 -15.61
CA THR A 4 17.09 18.83 -14.47
C THR A 4 16.68 17.64 -13.60
N ARG A 5 16.68 16.42 -14.15
CA ARG A 5 16.30 15.20 -13.43
C ARG A 5 17.53 14.45 -12.89
N PRO A 6 17.43 13.89 -11.66
CA PRO A 6 18.46 13.01 -11.12
C PRO A 6 18.75 11.83 -12.05
N ARG A 7 20.01 11.43 -12.13
CA ARG A 7 20.44 10.24 -12.84
C ARG A 7 20.68 9.11 -11.84
N TYR A 8 20.03 7.98 -12.06
CA TYR A 8 20.27 6.76 -11.30
C TYR A 8 21.07 5.79 -12.17
N GLN A 9 22.27 5.43 -11.73
CA GLN A 9 23.07 4.40 -12.37
C GLN A 9 22.62 3.04 -11.85
N VAL A 10 22.34 2.10 -12.76
CA VAL A 10 21.90 0.74 -12.42
C VAL A 10 22.81 -0.23 -13.15
N THR A 11 23.43 -1.12 -12.39
CA THR A 11 24.19 -2.25 -12.93
C THR A 11 23.28 -3.47 -13.01
N GLU A 12 23.26 -4.14 -14.16
CA GLU A 12 22.47 -5.36 -14.33
C GLU A 12 23.10 -6.50 -13.53
N THR A 13 22.46 -6.87 -12.42
CA THR A 13 22.78 -8.06 -11.64
C THR A 13 22.05 -9.28 -12.24
N PRO A 14 22.43 -10.52 -11.88
CA PRO A 14 21.70 -11.71 -12.33
C PRO A 14 20.21 -11.68 -11.99
N ASP A 15 19.83 -11.09 -10.86
CA ASP A 15 18.44 -10.94 -10.44
C ASP A 15 17.69 -9.93 -11.29
N MET A 16 18.34 -8.80 -11.60
CA MET A 16 17.83 -7.80 -12.54
C MET A 16 17.63 -8.42 -13.93
N ALA A 17 18.57 -9.26 -14.37
CA ALA A 17 18.49 -9.92 -15.67
C ALA A 17 17.24 -10.81 -15.77
N ARG A 18 16.99 -11.63 -14.74
CA ARG A 18 15.79 -12.47 -14.65
C ARG A 18 14.50 -11.66 -14.61
N ALA A 19 14.48 -10.55 -13.86
CA ALA A 19 13.32 -9.66 -13.78
C ALA A 19 13.01 -9.03 -15.15
N LEU A 20 14.04 -8.61 -15.88
CA LEU A 20 13.89 -8.03 -17.22
C LEU A 20 13.45 -9.08 -18.25
N ASP A 21 13.92 -10.33 -18.14
CA ASP A 21 13.47 -11.41 -19.02
C ASP A 21 12.01 -11.76 -18.78
N LEU A 22 11.56 -11.73 -17.52
CA LEU A 22 10.13 -11.85 -17.19
C LEU A 22 9.34 -10.66 -17.76
N ALA A 23 9.86 -9.44 -17.61
CA ALA A 23 9.23 -8.23 -18.15
C ALA A 23 9.10 -8.29 -19.68
N ALA A 24 10.11 -8.82 -20.39
CA ALA A 24 10.10 -8.97 -21.83
C ALA A 24 9.00 -9.93 -22.33
N ARG A 25 8.61 -10.93 -21.51
CA ARG A 25 7.44 -11.78 -21.82
C ARG A 25 6.14 -10.99 -21.76
N ARG A 26 6.03 -10.05 -20.81
CA ARG A 26 4.84 -9.23 -20.60
C ARG A 26 4.74 -8.04 -21.56
N TRP A 27 5.89 -7.49 -21.96
CA TRP A 27 6.05 -6.37 -22.89
C TRP A 27 7.10 -6.73 -23.96
N PRO A 28 6.71 -7.53 -24.97
CA PRO A 28 7.63 -7.95 -26.02
C PRO A 28 8.10 -6.76 -26.87
N ASN A 29 9.30 -6.89 -27.45
CA ASN A 29 9.94 -5.91 -28.35
C ASN A 29 10.32 -4.56 -27.72
N GLU A 30 10.22 -4.40 -26.39
CA GLU A 30 10.75 -3.22 -25.71
C GLU A 30 12.23 -3.41 -25.34
N PRO A 31 13.08 -2.38 -25.47
CA PRO A 31 14.48 -2.46 -25.02
C PRO A 31 14.55 -2.58 -23.49
N ARG A 32 15.60 -3.23 -22.97
CA ARG A 32 15.78 -3.46 -21.52
C ARG A 32 15.67 -2.18 -20.68
N SER A 33 16.18 -1.05 -21.18
CA SER A 33 16.07 0.25 -20.51
C SER A 33 14.61 0.71 -20.33
N LYS A 34 13.74 0.42 -21.28
CA LYS A 34 12.31 0.72 -21.19
C LYS A 34 11.59 -0.27 -20.27
N LEU A 35 12.00 -1.54 -20.27
CA LEU A 35 11.50 -2.55 -19.34
C LEU A 35 11.80 -2.19 -17.88
N LEU A 36 12.97 -1.61 -17.58
CA LEU A 36 13.25 -1.08 -16.23
C LEU A 36 12.21 -0.04 -15.78
N ILE A 37 11.83 0.89 -16.67
CA ILE A 37 10.82 1.90 -16.37
C ILE A 37 9.46 1.24 -16.15
N ARG A 38 9.08 0.25 -16.99
CA ARG A 38 7.83 -0.51 -16.83
C ARG A 38 7.77 -1.25 -15.50
N LEU A 39 8.87 -1.88 -15.10
CA LEU A 39 8.96 -2.59 -13.82
C LEU A 39 8.82 -1.64 -12.63
N VAL A 40 9.45 -0.46 -12.67
CA VAL A 40 9.28 0.55 -11.62
C VAL A 40 7.83 1.04 -11.53
N GLN A 41 7.18 1.26 -12.67
CA GLN A 41 5.76 1.65 -12.70
C GLN A 41 4.84 0.55 -12.17
N ALA A 42 5.06 -0.71 -12.60
CA ALA A 42 4.29 -1.85 -12.12
C ALA A 42 4.49 -2.07 -10.61
N GLY A 43 5.72 -1.95 -10.11
CA GLY A 43 6.02 -2.00 -8.69
C GLY A 43 5.35 -0.87 -7.90
N SER A 44 5.35 0.36 -8.43
CA SER A 44 4.65 1.49 -7.82
C SER A 44 3.15 1.22 -7.70
N ASN A 45 2.51 0.70 -8.74
CA ASN A 45 1.08 0.39 -8.72
C ASN A 45 0.78 -0.71 -7.70
N ALA A 46 1.57 -1.79 -7.66
CA ALA A 46 1.39 -2.87 -6.70
C ALA A 46 1.54 -2.39 -5.24
N LEU A 47 2.44 -1.44 -4.98
CA LEU A 47 2.58 -0.83 -3.65
C LEU A 47 1.38 0.03 -3.26
N GLU A 48 0.82 0.80 -4.20
CA GLU A 48 -0.39 1.60 -3.94
C GLU A 48 -1.64 0.72 -3.75
N GLU A 49 -1.76 -0.35 -4.53
CA GLU A 49 -2.82 -1.37 -4.39
C GLU A 49 -2.74 -2.05 -3.02
N GLY A 50 -1.56 -2.54 -2.61
CA GLY A 50 -1.38 -3.17 -1.30
C GLY A 50 -1.71 -2.23 -0.13
N ARG A 51 -1.32 -0.96 -0.21
CA ARG A 51 -1.72 0.05 0.80
C ARG A 51 -3.23 0.26 0.86
N THR A 52 -3.88 0.24 -0.31
CA THR A 52 -5.34 0.37 -0.41
C THR A 52 -6.04 -0.83 0.21
N GLU A 53 -5.56 -2.04 -0.07
CA GLU A 53 -6.07 -3.29 0.52
C GLU A 53 -5.90 -3.31 2.04
N GLU A 54 -4.72 -2.93 2.56
CA GLU A 54 -4.47 -2.83 4.00
C GLU A 54 -5.40 -1.81 4.68
N ALA A 55 -5.61 -0.65 4.04
CA ALA A 55 -6.51 0.38 4.53
C ALA A 55 -7.97 -0.10 4.54
N GLN A 56 -8.41 -0.79 3.47
CA GLN A 56 -9.75 -1.38 3.39
C GLN A 56 -9.94 -2.48 4.44
N HIS A 57 -8.95 -3.35 4.63
CA HIS A 57 -9.00 -4.39 5.65
C HIS A 57 -9.09 -3.80 7.06
N ARG A 58 -8.36 -2.71 7.33
CA ARG A 58 -8.46 -1.97 8.60
C ARG A 58 -9.86 -1.37 8.78
N LEU A 59 -10.41 -0.72 7.76
CA LEU A 59 -11.76 -0.15 7.82
C LEU A 59 -12.82 -1.23 8.04
N ALA A 60 -12.73 -2.35 7.33
CA ALA A 60 -13.62 -3.49 7.51
C ALA A 60 -13.55 -4.06 8.94
N ALA A 61 -12.36 -4.14 9.53
CA ALA A 61 -12.21 -4.56 10.92
C ALA A 61 -12.82 -3.56 11.92
N ILE A 62 -12.70 -2.25 11.67
CA ILE A 62 -13.36 -1.20 12.47
C ILE A 62 -14.88 -1.31 12.34
N ASP A 63 -15.42 -1.42 11.12
CA ASP A 63 -16.87 -1.54 10.91
C ASP A 63 -17.43 -2.84 11.47
N ALA A 64 -16.70 -3.96 11.39
CA ALA A 64 -17.11 -5.24 11.98
C ALA A 64 -17.12 -5.23 13.51
N THR A 65 -16.35 -4.34 14.14
CA THR A 65 -16.30 -4.19 15.61
C THR A 65 -17.19 -3.04 16.11
N ARG A 66 -17.57 -2.12 15.21
CA ARG A 66 -18.49 -1.03 15.50
C ARG A 66 -19.86 -1.58 15.90
N GLY A 67 -20.35 -1.17 17.06
CA GLY A 67 -21.66 -1.57 17.55
C GLY A 67 -21.76 -3.01 18.07
N LYS A 68 -20.67 -3.80 18.05
CA LYS A 68 -20.65 -5.17 18.57
C LYS A 68 -21.00 -5.27 20.07
N TYR A 69 -20.87 -4.15 20.79
CA TYR A 69 -21.22 -4.01 22.19
C TYR A 69 -22.32 -2.97 22.43
N ALA A 70 -23.07 -2.59 21.39
CA ALA A 70 -24.16 -1.62 21.55
C ALA A 70 -25.22 -2.11 22.54
N ASP A 71 -25.47 -3.42 22.61
CA ASP A 71 -26.39 -4.02 23.57
C ASP A 71 -25.81 -4.19 24.98
N VAL A 72 -24.50 -3.98 25.16
CA VAL A 72 -23.79 -4.12 26.45
C VAL A 72 -23.76 -2.81 27.22
N PHE A 73 -23.80 -1.67 26.51
CA PHE A 73 -23.80 -0.36 27.12
C PHE A 73 -25.21 0.22 27.04
N THR A 74 -25.89 0.32 28.18
CA THR A 74 -27.20 0.96 28.29
C THR A 74 -27.10 2.45 27.98
N ASP A 75 -28.21 3.07 27.60
CA ASP A 75 -28.25 4.50 27.24
C ASP A 75 -27.66 5.43 28.32
N ASP A 76 -27.77 5.02 29.60
CA ASP A 76 -27.26 5.78 30.75
C ASP A 76 -25.79 5.47 31.12
N TYR A 77 -25.14 4.48 30.49
CA TYR A 77 -23.79 4.02 30.83
C TYR A 77 -22.74 5.15 30.84
N LEU A 78 -22.80 6.06 29.86
CA LEU A 78 -21.87 7.19 29.78
C LEU A 78 -22.12 8.24 30.88
N ALA A 79 -23.36 8.38 31.36
CA ALA A 79 -23.70 9.30 32.45
C ALA A 79 -23.28 8.75 33.81
N GLU A 80 -23.30 7.43 33.98
CA GLU A 80 -22.76 6.75 35.17
C GLU A 80 -21.23 6.82 35.21
N LEU A 81 -20.56 6.49 34.09
CA LEU A 81 -19.09 6.50 34.02
C LEU A 81 -18.49 7.89 34.30
N ARG A 82 -19.16 8.96 33.87
CA ARG A 82 -18.72 10.35 34.13
C ARG A 82 -18.94 10.79 35.57
N ARG A 83 -19.86 10.14 36.30
CA ARG A 83 -20.13 10.44 37.71
C ARG A 83 -18.98 9.97 38.61
N ASP A 84 -18.30 8.90 38.20
CA ASP A 84 -17.16 8.31 38.92
C ASP A 84 -15.83 9.05 38.70
N TRP A 85 -15.81 10.04 37.81
CA TRP A 85 -14.64 10.87 37.54
C TRP A 85 -14.93 12.35 37.79
N PRO A 86 -14.88 12.83 39.05
CA PRO A 86 -14.92 14.26 39.31
C PRO A 86 -13.65 14.92 38.75
N GLU A 87 -13.80 16.16 38.25
CA GLU A 87 -12.80 16.94 37.47
C GLU A 87 -11.33 16.84 37.92
#